data_AF-A0A2A9G0M5-F1
#
_entry.id   AF-A0A2A9G0M5-F1
#
_cell.length_a   1.000
_cell.length_b   1.000
_cell.length_c   1.000
_cell.angle_alpha   90.00
_cell.angle_beta   90.00
_cell.angle_gamma   90.00
#
_symmetry.space_group_name_H-M   'P 1'
#
loop_
_entity.id
_entity.type
_entity.pdbx_description
1 polymer ?
#
loop_
_entity_poly.entity_id
_entity_poly.type
_entity_poly.pdbx_seq_one_letter_code
_entity_poly.pdbx_strand_id
1 'polypeptide(L)'
;MNAFPVESAQSDTSVDSFRWKVEAEQSISYEVRMTKGVFDPSNAALLEAGATVRAERLRRFIVIDATVHEIYGDALRRYLELNGCEYHLCVLRASEEAKTMDAVFTVAKELDAFGISRRHEPIIGIGGGILLDIAGFAASMYRRSTPYVRVPTSLIGLVDAGVGIKTGVNFGSHKNRLGTYCAPTVALLDRGFLSTVDDRHISNGLAEILKIALIKDSRLFQLLEDNAELLLAERLTGRTPSGETATREVFRRAVGGMLEELEPNLWEQRLERLVDYGHSFSPTLEMRALPALLHGEAVTVDMALTTMLAEARGLVSAQDRERIIGLMRRLRLPVWHPLLEAGLLEHALRETTQHRDGRQRMPIPVGIGGACFLHDLTVTELADAAEALRRLDESAEPGGELLVTEVGVRAEAAEHRTIRRDGMSSTSEVITWSALPPGASLEEDAQAGTEKFCFVLAGHGELEVDGVAHAMHPGYLVAIRPGAAHRFANPGAEELSWLVVEVPGPSGSPAQDAAALAPGAVA
;
A
#
# COMPACT_ATOMS: atom_id res chain seq x y z
N MET A 1 -41.01 20.64 82.87
CA MET A 1 -39.83 20.23 83.66
C MET A 1 -38.63 20.25 82.73
N ASN A 2 -37.77 21.26 82.97
CA ASN A 2 -36.52 21.72 82.30
C ASN A 2 -36.53 21.71 80.75
N ALA A 3 -36.84 22.75 79.94
CA ALA A 3 -36.65 24.22 80.01
C ALA A 3 -35.17 24.62 80.24
N PHE A 4 -34.39 25.35 79.41
CA PHE A 4 -34.46 26.21 78.19
C PHE A 4 -32.98 26.45 77.71
N PRO A 5 -32.60 27.24 76.65
CA PRO A 5 -33.34 27.86 75.53
C PRO A 5 -32.70 27.68 74.13
N VAL A 6 -33.43 28.15 73.11
CA VAL A 6 -33.02 28.45 71.72
C VAL A 6 -32.52 29.92 71.62
N GLU A 7 -31.73 30.20 70.57
CA GLU A 7 -31.26 31.50 69.99
C GLU A 7 -29.87 32.04 70.34
N SER A 8 -28.95 32.05 69.36
CA SER A 8 -28.59 33.26 68.59
C SER A 8 -27.73 32.92 67.36
N ALA A 9 -28.05 33.52 66.22
CA ALA A 9 -27.33 33.40 64.95
C ALA A 9 -26.00 34.18 64.95
N GLN A 10 -24.93 33.60 64.40
CA GLN A 10 -24.18 34.11 63.24
C GLN A 10 -22.86 33.35 62.98
N SER A 11 -22.68 33.01 61.70
CA SER A 11 -21.44 32.77 60.94
C SER A 11 -20.40 31.78 61.51
N ASP A 12 -20.37 30.57 60.96
CA ASP A 12 -19.44 30.27 59.87
C ASP A 12 -19.83 28.94 59.20
N THR A 13 -20.41 29.01 58.00
CA THR A 13 -20.70 27.81 57.21
C THR A 13 -19.42 27.35 56.52
N SER A 14 -18.49 26.76 57.28
CA SER A 14 -17.46 25.93 56.65
C SER A 14 -18.08 24.56 56.37
N VAL A 15 -18.63 24.41 55.17
CA VAL A 15 -18.99 23.09 54.64
C VAL A 15 -17.73 22.23 54.72
N ASP A 16 -17.75 21.19 55.55
CA ASP A 16 -16.70 20.17 55.58
C ASP A 16 -16.57 19.58 54.16
N SER A 17 -15.60 20.08 53.39
CA SER A 17 -15.36 19.57 52.04
C SER A 17 -14.53 18.29 52.16
N PHE A 18 -15.18 17.14 52.09
CA PHE A 18 -14.48 15.86 51.99
C PHE A 18 -13.93 15.68 50.57
N ARG A 19 -12.64 15.34 50.48
CA ARG A 19 -11.97 15.03 49.21
C ARG A 19 -11.32 13.66 49.29
N TRP A 20 -11.62 12.80 48.33
CA TRP A 20 -10.91 11.55 48.08
C TRP A 20 -10.08 11.67 46.82
N LYS A 21 -8.84 11.17 46.85
CA LYS A 21 -7.98 11.01 45.69
C LYS A 21 -7.73 9.51 45.52
N VAL A 22 -7.93 8.98 44.31
CA VAL A 22 -7.63 7.60 43.97
C VAL A 22 -6.51 7.61 42.95
N GLU A 23 -5.44 6.88 43.23
CA GLU A 23 -4.32 6.64 42.34
C GLU A 23 -4.18 5.13 42.17
N ALA A 24 -4.06 4.67 40.93
CA ALA A 24 -3.89 3.27 40.59
C ALA A 24 -3.02 3.17 39.35
N GLU A 25 -2.21 2.11 39.29
CA GLU A 25 -1.36 1.79 38.15
C GLU A 25 -1.86 0.51 37.48
N GLN A 26 -1.84 0.48 36.15
CA GLN A 26 -2.15 -0.69 35.36
C GLN A 26 -1.01 -0.96 34.40
N SER A 27 -0.32 -2.09 34.59
CA SER A 27 0.69 -2.56 33.64
C SER A 27 0.03 -3.05 32.34
N ILE A 28 0.59 -2.66 31.21
CA ILE A 28 0.20 -3.14 29.88
C ILE A 28 1.42 -3.80 29.24
N SER A 29 1.21 -5.01 28.71
CA SER A 29 2.18 -5.75 27.92
C SER A 29 1.45 -6.53 26.83
N TYR A 30 2.08 -6.62 25.67
CA TYR A 30 1.60 -7.43 24.54
C TYR A 30 2.77 -7.90 23.69
N GLU A 31 2.58 -8.98 22.95
CA GLU A 31 3.60 -9.54 22.07
C GLU A 31 3.31 -9.21 20.60
N VAL A 32 4.35 -8.90 19.83
CA VAL A 32 4.30 -8.87 18.37
C VAL A 32 5.22 -9.97 17.86
N ARG A 33 4.63 -11.04 17.33
CA ARG A 33 5.34 -12.29 17.02
C ARG A 33 5.26 -12.60 15.54
N MET A 34 6.42 -12.66 14.90
CA MET A 34 6.53 -13.26 13.57
C MET A 34 6.27 -14.76 13.66
N THR A 35 5.42 -15.28 12.78
CA THR A 35 5.13 -16.72 12.64
C THR A 35 5.05 -17.09 11.15
N LYS A 36 5.07 -18.38 10.84
CA LYS A 36 4.96 -18.87 9.46
C LYS A 36 3.97 -20.01 9.41
N GLY A 37 3.02 -19.94 8.49
CA GLY A 37 1.96 -20.94 8.37
C GLY A 37 1.09 -20.96 9.62
N VAL A 38 0.45 -19.84 9.96
CA VAL A 38 -0.39 -19.75 11.17
C VAL A 38 -1.60 -20.72 11.15
N PHE A 39 -1.97 -21.22 9.97
CA PHE A 39 -2.98 -22.27 9.77
C PHE A 39 -2.38 -23.65 9.46
N ASP A 40 -1.06 -23.84 9.61
CA ASP A 40 -0.45 -25.17 9.58
C ASP A 40 -0.86 -25.91 10.85
N PRO A 41 -1.48 -27.11 10.78
CA PRO A 41 -1.91 -27.87 11.96
C PRO A 41 -0.82 -28.13 13.01
N SER A 42 0.46 -28.11 12.62
CA SER A 42 1.61 -28.25 13.53
C SER A 42 2.00 -26.95 14.24
N ASN A 43 1.52 -25.80 13.78
CA ASN A 43 1.83 -24.50 14.35
C ASN A 43 0.84 -24.14 15.47
N ALA A 44 1.24 -24.30 16.73
CA ALA A 44 0.37 -24.02 17.87
C ALA A 44 0.07 -22.52 18.08
N ALA A 45 0.69 -21.60 17.32
CA ALA A 45 0.68 -20.17 17.58
C ALA A 45 -0.73 -19.58 17.76
N LEU A 46 -1.68 -19.95 16.89
CA LEU A 46 -3.06 -19.43 16.95
C LEU A 46 -3.87 -20.08 18.08
N LEU A 47 -3.60 -21.35 18.40
CA LEU A 47 -4.31 -22.07 19.45
C LEU A 47 -3.88 -21.57 20.83
N GLU A 48 -2.61 -21.22 21.00
CA GLU A 48 -2.07 -20.74 22.28
C GLU A 48 -2.20 -19.22 22.46
N ALA A 49 -2.50 -18.48 21.39
CA ALA A 49 -2.60 -17.02 21.43
C ALA A 49 -3.61 -16.53 22.48
N GLY A 50 -3.11 -15.83 23.50
CA GLY A 50 -3.91 -15.29 24.60
C GLY A 50 -4.54 -16.33 25.53
N ALA A 51 -4.16 -17.61 25.42
CA ALA A 51 -4.62 -18.66 26.33
C ALA A 51 -3.85 -18.57 27.66
N THR A 52 -4.55 -18.29 28.76
CA THR A 52 -3.95 -18.15 30.09
C THR A 52 -4.11 -19.40 30.97
N VAL A 53 -5.01 -20.32 30.59
CA VAL A 53 -5.30 -21.56 31.32
C VAL A 53 -5.49 -22.69 30.31
N ARG A 54 -4.95 -23.87 30.61
CA ARG A 54 -5.27 -25.10 29.87
C ARG A 54 -6.69 -25.53 30.25
N ALA A 55 -7.66 -25.12 29.45
CA ALA A 55 -9.02 -25.62 29.55
C ALA A 55 -9.08 -27.06 29.01
N GLU A 56 -9.96 -27.89 29.57
CA GLU A 56 -10.23 -29.25 29.06
C GLU A 56 -10.78 -29.24 27.63
N ARG A 57 -11.41 -28.13 27.22
CA ARG A 57 -11.95 -27.92 25.88
C ARG A 57 -11.45 -26.61 25.30
N LEU A 58 -10.81 -26.67 24.13
CA LEU A 58 -10.27 -25.51 23.44
C LEU A 58 -11.36 -24.86 22.57
N ARG A 59 -11.68 -23.59 22.83
CA ARG A 59 -12.77 -22.85 22.15
C ARG A 59 -12.26 -21.53 21.58
N ARG A 60 -12.61 -21.21 20.33
CA ARG A 60 -12.16 -19.97 19.68
C ARG A 60 -13.29 -19.23 18.97
N PHE A 61 -13.47 -17.96 19.33
CA PHE A 61 -14.33 -17.04 18.58
C PHE A 61 -13.47 -16.22 17.64
N ILE A 62 -13.73 -16.32 16.34
CA ILE A 62 -12.89 -15.74 15.29
C ILE A 62 -13.72 -14.78 14.46
N VAL A 63 -13.33 -13.51 14.45
CA VAL A 63 -13.80 -12.51 13.49
C VAL A 63 -12.86 -12.56 12.29
N ILE A 64 -13.37 -12.87 11.11
CA ILE A 64 -12.57 -13.03 9.89
C ILE A 64 -13.15 -12.17 8.77
N ASP A 65 -12.26 -11.55 8.00
CA ASP A 65 -12.65 -10.81 6.80
C ASP A 65 -13.25 -11.77 5.74
N ALA A 66 -14.28 -11.33 5.03
CA ALA A 66 -14.99 -12.14 4.05
C ALA A 66 -14.08 -12.63 2.91
N THR A 67 -13.22 -11.76 2.36
CA THR A 67 -12.28 -12.16 1.30
C THR A 67 -11.20 -13.09 1.84
N VAL A 68 -10.73 -12.86 3.06
CA VAL A 68 -9.80 -13.80 3.73
C VAL A 68 -10.46 -15.15 3.99
N HIS A 69 -11.74 -15.17 4.37
CA HIS A 69 -12.51 -16.41 4.60
C HIS A 69 -12.74 -17.17 3.30
N GLU A 70 -13.02 -16.48 2.20
CA GLU A 70 -13.15 -17.09 0.87
C GLU A 70 -11.85 -17.80 0.44
N ILE A 71 -10.68 -17.21 0.72
CA ILE A 71 -9.37 -17.75 0.31
C ILE A 71 -8.85 -18.82 1.29
N TYR A 72 -8.93 -18.56 2.60
CA TYR A 72 -8.26 -19.34 3.65
C TYR A 72 -9.22 -20.06 4.60
N GLY A 73 -10.54 -19.92 4.43
CA GLY A 73 -11.53 -20.47 5.35
C GLY A 73 -11.46 -21.99 5.49
N ASP A 74 -11.19 -22.72 4.41
CA ASP A 74 -11.02 -24.18 4.45
C ASP A 74 -9.75 -24.58 5.22
N ALA A 75 -8.63 -23.86 5.00
CA ALA A 75 -7.38 -24.10 5.72
C ALA A 75 -7.56 -23.83 7.23
N LEU A 76 -8.24 -22.75 7.59
CA LEU A 76 -8.57 -22.41 8.98
C LEU A 76 -9.47 -23.47 9.64
N ARG A 77 -10.56 -23.90 8.97
CA ARG A 77 -11.44 -24.96 9.50
C ARG A 77 -10.67 -26.26 9.73
N ARG A 78 -9.90 -26.70 8.73
CA ARG A 78 -9.04 -27.88 8.83
C ARG A 78 -8.04 -27.77 10.00
N TYR A 79 -7.40 -26.61 10.16
CA TYR A 79 -6.49 -26.34 11.28
C TYR A 79 -7.17 -26.51 12.64
N LEU A 80 -8.35 -25.92 12.82
CA LEU A 80 -9.10 -25.97 14.08
C LEU A 80 -9.62 -27.38 14.38
N GLU A 81 -10.15 -28.08 13.36
CA GLU A 81 -10.70 -29.43 13.49
C GLU A 81 -9.64 -30.48 13.83
N LEU A 82 -8.49 -30.45 13.15
CA LEU A 82 -7.38 -31.36 13.42
C LEU A 82 -6.79 -31.17 14.82
N ASN A 83 -6.94 -29.99 15.40
CA ASN A 83 -6.52 -29.68 16.76
C ASN A 83 -7.65 -29.81 17.79
N GLY A 84 -8.81 -30.38 17.42
CA GLY A 84 -9.93 -30.60 18.34
C GLY A 84 -10.49 -29.32 18.96
N CYS A 85 -10.36 -28.19 18.26
CA CYS A 85 -10.85 -26.89 18.72
C CYS A 85 -12.32 -26.73 18.32
N GLU A 86 -13.18 -26.39 19.29
CA GLU A 86 -14.50 -25.84 18.99
C GLU A 86 -14.33 -24.38 18.54
N TYR A 87 -15.08 -23.96 17.53
CA TYR A 87 -14.93 -22.61 17.01
C TYR A 87 -16.24 -22.02 16.50
N HIS A 88 -16.27 -20.69 16.45
CA HIS A 88 -17.29 -19.91 15.76
C HIS A 88 -16.61 -18.88 14.85
N LEU A 89 -17.03 -18.82 13.58
CA LEU A 89 -16.52 -17.87 12.59
C LEU A 89 -17.55 -16.76 12.36
N CYS A 90 -17.27 -15.57 12.88
CA CYS A 90 -17.99 -14.34 12.56
C CYS A 90 -17.35 -13.73 11.30
N VAL A 91 -18.00 -13.88 10.15
CA VAL A 91 -17.48 -13.41 8.86
C VAL A 91 -18.01 -12.00 8.58
N LEU A 92 -17.10 -11.04 8.40
CA LEU A 92 -17.44 -9.65 8.09
C LEU A 92 -16.83 -9.21 6.77
N ARG A 93 -17.60 -8.53 5.92
CA ARG A 93 -17.05 -7.85 4.75
C ARG A 93 -16.47 -6.50 5.19
N ALA A 94 -15.15 -6.39 5.30
CA ALA A 94 -14.50 -5.17 5.74
C ALA A 94 -14.22 -4.24 4.54
N SER A 95 -14.71 -3.00 4.63
CA SER A 95 -14.34 -1.89 3.75
C SER A 95 -14.29 -0.60 4.56
N GLU A 96 -13.69 0.47 4.03
CA GLU A 96 -13.58 1.73 4.76
C GLU A 96 -14.98 2.35 5.01
N GLU A 97 -15.93 2.14 4.11
CA GLU A 97 -17.33 2.53 4.25
C GLU A 97 -18.09 1.68 5.27
N ALA A 98 -17.76 0.38 5.35
CA ALA A 98 -18.36 -0.55 6.32
C ALA A 98 -17.70 -0.50 7.71
N LYS A 99 -16.67 0.34 7.89
CA LYS A 99 -15.96 0.52 9.15
C LYS A 99 -16.76 1.39 10.14
N THR A 100 -17.88 0.86 10.62
CA THR A 100 -18.87 1.59 11.43
C THR A 100 -19.19 0.87 12.75
N MET A 101 -19.93 1.53 13.63
CA MET A 101 -20.46 0.92 14.86
C MET A 101 -21.37 -0.28 14.60
N ASP A 102 -22.04 -0.36 13.46
CA ASP A 102 -22.91 -1.50 13.12
C ASP A 102 -22.11 -2.79 12.92
N ALA A 103 -20.91 -2.70 12.35
CA ALA A 103 -19.99 -3.82 12.27
C ALA A 103 -19.57 -4.29 13.66
N VAL A 104 -19.30 -3.36 14.58
CA VAL A 104 -18.97 -3.67 15.97
C VAL A 104 -20.15 -4.32 16.71
N PHE A 105 -21.38 -3.87 16.47
CA PHE A 105 -22.57 -4.49 17.05
C PHE A 105 -22.85 -5.89 16.50
N THR A 106 -22.52 -6.14 15.23
CA THR A 106 -22.58 -7.49 14.65
C THR A 106 -21.66 -8.45 15.42
N VAL A 107 -20.41 -8.05 15.65
CA VAL A 107 -19.45 -8.84 16.45
C VAL A 107 -19.98 -9.08 17.86
N ALA A 108 -20.48 -8.04 18.53
CA ALA A 108 -20.99 -8.16 19.90
C ALA A 108 -22.20 -9.12 20.00
N LYS A 109 -23.10 -9.10 19.02
CA LYS A 109 -24.26 -10.01 18.95
C LYS A 109 -23.82 -11.46 18.82
N GLU A 110 -22.87 -11.75 17.95
CA GLU A 110 -22.36 -13.11 17.76
C GLU A 110 -21.54 -13.60 18.97
N LEU A 111 -20.77 -12.70 19.61
CA LEU A 111 -20.07 -13.00 20.86
C LEU A 111 -21.03 -13.42 21.98
N ASP A 112 -22.16 -12.70 22.11
CA ASP A 112 -23.16 -13.00 23.13
C ASP A 112 -23.83 -14.35 22.89
N ALA A 113 -24.10 -14.69 21.63
CA ALA A 113 -24.63 -15.99 21.24
C ALA A 113 -23.66 -17.15 21.49
N PHE A 114 -22.35 -16.95 21.25
CA PHE A 114 -21.33 -17.98 21.46
C PHE A 114 -20.94 -18.15 22.95
N GLY A 115 -21.10 -17.09 23.76
CA GLY A 115 -20.92 -17.14 25.20
C GLY A 115 -19.46 -17.34 25.64
N ILE A 116 -18.58 -16.39 25.32
CA ILE A 116 -17.16 -16.50 25.70
C ILE A 116 -16.89 -16.30 27.20
N SER A 117 -15.86 -16.98 27.69
CA SER A 117 -15.20 -16.69 28.96
C SER A 117 -14.65 -15.27 28.98
N ARG A 118 -14.68 -14.63 30.16
CA ARG A 118 -14.26 -13.23 30.28
C ARG A 118 -12.78 -12.99 29.93
N ARG A 119 -11.90 -13.97 30.21
CA ARG A 119 -10.44 -13.79 30.10
C ARG A 119 -9.67 -14.96 29.48
N HIS A 120 -10.27 -16.14 29.34
CA HIS A 120 -9.58 -17.35 28.89
C HIS A 120 -9.85 -17.69 27.42
N GLU A 121 -10.83 -17.04 26.80
CA GLU A 121 -11.22 -17.21 25.41
C GLU A 121 -11.09 -15.86 24.70
N PRO A 122 -9.90 -15.51 24.19
CA PRO A 122 -9.70 -14.25 23.50
C PRO A 122 -10.47 -14.20 22.18
N ILE A 123 -10.90 -13.01 21.80
CA ILE A 123 -11.44 -12.74 20.47
C ILE A 123 -10.28 -12.76 19.46
N ILE A 124 -10.39 -13.48 18.36
CA ILE A 124 -9.34 -13.50 17.32
C ILE A 124 -9.82 -12.71 16.11
N GLY A 125 -9.11 -11.65 15.73
CA GLY A 125 -9.34 -10.93 14.48
C GLY A 125 -8.37 -11.38 13.39
N ILE A 126 -8.88 -11.81 12.22
CA ILE A 126 -8.08 -12.30 11.09
C ILE A 126 -8.43 -11.50 9.82
N GLY A 127 -7.62 -10.52 9.47
CA GLY A 127 -7.88 -9.65 8.32
C GLY A 127 -6.91 -8.48 8.18
N GLY A 128 -7.24 -7.54 7.28
CA GLY A 128 -6.54 -6.27 7.17
C GLY A 128 -6.84 -5.30 8.32
N GLY A 129 -6.22 -4.12 8.31
CA GLY A 129 -6.35 -3.12 9.38
C GLY A 129 -7.79 -2.72 9.73
N ILE A 130 -8.69 -2.64 8.74
CA ILE A 130 -10.11 -2.31 8.96
C ILE A 130 -10.79 -3.34 9.87
N LEU A 131 -10.63 -4.63 9.57
CA LEU A 131 -11.21 -5.70 10.38
C LEU A 131 -10.59 -5.74 11.78
N LEU A 132 -9.27 -5.57 11.88
CA LEU A 132 -8.56 -5.60 13.15
C LEU A 132 -8.99 -4.45 14.06
N ASP A 133 -9.25 -3.27 13.50
CA ASP A 133 -9.80 -2.12 14.23
C ASP A 133 -11.20 -2.40 14.77
N ILE A 134 -12.09 -2.97 13.93
CA ILE A 134 -13.46 -3.35 14.33
C ILE A 134 -13.42 -4.41 15.43
N ALA A 135 -12.64 -5.48 15.24
CA ALA A 135 -12.53 -6.58 16.20
C ALA A 135 -11.91 -6.11 17.52
N GLY A 136 -10.87 -5.28 17.47
CA GLY A 136 -10.25 -4.71 18.66
C GLY A 136 -11.17 -3.75 19.42
N PHE A 137 -11.96 -2.95 18.71
CA PHE A 137 -12.92 -2.04 19.34
C PHE A 137 -14.11 -2.80 19.95
N ALA A 138 -14.59 -3.87 19.29
CA ALA A 138 -15.55 -4.79 19.88
C ALA A 138 -15.00 -5.42 21.17
N ALA A 139 -13.74 -5.87 21.15
CA ALA A 139 -13.09 -6.48 22.31
C ALA A 139 -12.91 -5.50 23.49
N SER A 140 -12.59 -4.23 23.22
CA SER A 140 -12.43 -3.23 24.27
C SER A 140 -13.75 -2.90 24.98
N MET A 141 -14.86 -2.94 24.25
CA MET A 141 -16.19 -2.66 24.80
C MET A 141 -16.86 -3.90 25.42
N TYR A 142 -16.67 -5.09 24.85
CA TYR A 142 -17.33 -6.31 25.34
C TYR A 142 -16.89 -6.61 26.77
N ARG A 143 -17.86 -6.62 27.70
CA ARG A 143 -17.65 -6.73 29.16
C ARG A 143 -16.62 -5.72 29.72
N ARG A 144 -16.54 -4.53 29.08
CA ARG A 144 -15.64 -3.40 29.39
C ARG A 144 -14.15 -3.68 29.20
N SER A 145 -13.80 -4.82 28.60
CA SER A 145 -12.48 -5.24 28.15
C SER A 145 -12.48 -6.76 28.10
N THR A 146 -12.22 -7.31 26.92
CA THR A 146 -12.01 -8.73 26.67
C THR A 146 -10.65 -8.91 25.96
N PRO A 147 -9.82 -9.88 26.34
CA PRO A 147 -8.56 -10.14 25.63
C PRO A 147 -8.82 -10.45 24.15
N TYR A 148 -7.91 -10.02 23.29
CA TYR A 148 -8.03 -10.30 21.85
C TYR A 148 -6.68 -10.49 21.19
N VAL A 149 -6.68 -11.12 20.03
CA VAL A 149 -5.52 -11.51 19.24
C VAL A 149 -5.68 -10.93 17.84
N ARG A 150 -4.58 -10.44 17.26
CA ARG A 150 -4.55 -9.94 15.89
C ARG A 150 -3.79 -10.91 15.00
N VAL A 151 -4.38 -11.24 13.86
CA VAL A 151 -3.73 -12.00 12.77
C VAL A 151 -3.86 -11.15 11.50
N PRO A 152 -2.96 -10.16 11.30
CA PRO A 152 -2.99 -9.32 10.11
C PRO A 152 -2.72 -10.12 8.83
N THR A 153 -3.53 -9.87 7.80
CA THR A 153 -3.41 -10.52 6.48
C THR A 153 -3.04 -9.56 5.34
N SER A 154 -2.97 -8.25 5.62
CA SER A 154 -2.50 -7.24 4.68
C SER A 154 -1.17 -6.64 5.13
N LEU A 155 -0.43 -6.03 4.20
CA LEU A 155 0.86 -5.43 4.54
C LEU A 155 0.72 -4.26 5.54
N ILE A 156 -0.29 -3.39 5.39
CA ILE A 156 -0.63 -2.38 6.40
C ILE A 156 -0.85 -3.02 7.77
N GLY A 157 -1.63 -4.11 7.82
CA GLY A 157 -1.88 -4.83 9.07
C GLY A 157 -0.59 -5.36 9.69
N LEU A 158 0.33 -5.87 8.88
CA LEU A 158 1.56 -6.47 9.36
C LEU A 158 2.59 -5.46 9.91
N VAL A 159 2.59 -4.22 9.41
CA VAL A 159 3.64 -3.24 9.73
C VAL A 159 3.17 -2.03 10.53
N ASP A 160 1.85 -1.78 10.58
CA ASP A 160 1.27 -0.63 11.29
C ASP A 160 -0.01 -1.03 12.05
N ALA A 161 -1.13 -1.17 11.35
CA ALA A 161 -2.45 -1.25 11.97
C ALA A 161 -2.61 -2.46 12.92
N GLY A 162 -1.93 -3.58 12.65
CA GLY A 162 -1.94 -4.77 13.51
C GLY A 162 -0.90 -4.76 14.62
N VAL A 163 0.08 -3.85 14.58
CA VAL A 163 1.20 -3.74 15.54
C VAL A 163 0.83 -2.82 16.71
N GLY A 164 0.15 -1.70 16.44
CA GLY A 164 -0.23 -0.75 17.48
C GLY A 164 -1.37 -1.22 18.40
N ILE A 165 -1.87 -0.30 19.22
CA ILE A 165 -2.99 -0.58 20.15
C ILE A 165 -4.24 0.24 19.87
N LYS A 166 -4.19 1.12 18.87
CA LYS A 166 -5.37 1.87 18.44
C LYS A 166 -6.37 0.92 17.80
N THR A 167 -7.63 1.17 18.08
CA THR A 167 -8.78 0.46 17.52
C THR A 167 -9.88 1.50 17.32
N GLY A 168 -10.71 1.38 16.29
CA GLY A 168 -11.81 2.31 16.13
C GLY A 168 -12.60 2.16 14.84
N VAL A 169 -13.56 3.05 14.67
CA VAL A 169 -14.46 3.10 13.52
C VAL A 169 -14.68 4.54 13.09
N ASN A 170 -15.15 4.70 11.86
CA ASN A 170 -15.49 5.98 11.27
C ASN A 170 -16.83 6.48 11.86
N PHE A 171 -17.00 7.81 11.93
CA PHE A 171 -18.26 8.43 12.38
C PHE A 171 -18.62 9.63 11.51
N GLY A 172 -19.73 9.50 10.77
CA GLY A 172 -20.06 10.44 9.70
C GLY A 172 -18.95 10.46 8.64
N SER A 173 -18.47 11.65 8.28
CA SER A 173 -17.35 11.83 7.34
C SER A 173 -15.96 11.80 8.01
N HIS A 174 -15.86 11.46 9.29
CA HIS A 174 -14.60 11.52 10.03
C HIS A 174 -13.98 10.13 10.20
N LYS A 175 -12.72 10.00 9.78
CA LYS A 175 -11.93 8.78 9.92
C LYS A 175 -11.60 8.50 11.39
N ASN A 176 -11.74 7.26 11.83
CA ASN A 176 -11.31 6.75 13.15
C ASN A 176 -11.77 7.61 14.36
N ARG A 177 -12.94 8.26 14.26
CA ARG A 177 -13.40 9.23 15.26
C ARG A 177 -13.86 8.59 16.56
N LEU A 178 -14.31 7.33 16.53
CA LEU A 178 -14.72 6.58 17.71
C LEU A 178 -13.78 5.39 17.90
N GLY A 179 -13.21 5.22 19.09
CA GLY A 179 -12.24 4.17 19.32
C GLY A 179 -11.69 4.09 20.73
N THR A 180 -10.72 3.20 20.91
CA THR A 180 -10.01 2.97 22.17
C THR A 180 -8.54 2.63 21.94
N TYR A 181 -7.73 2.81 22.98
CA TYR A 181 -6.41 2.20 23.10
C TYR A 181 -6.57 0.83 23.78
N CYS A 182 -6.56 -0.24 22.99
CA CYS A 182 -6.73 -1.60 23.47
C CYS A 182 -5.60 -2.48 22.94
N ALA A 183 -4.62 -2.80 23.79
CA ALA A 183 -3.52 -3.67 23.41
C ALA A 183 -4.04 -5.09 23.14
N PRO A 184 -3.65 -5.73 22.00
CA PRO A 184 -3.88 -7.16 21.83
C PRO A 184 -3.10 -7.93 22.89
N THR A 185 -3.41 -9.20 23.11
CA THR A 185 -2.50 -10.06 23.89
C THR A 185 -1.30 -10.45 23.04
N VAL A 186 -1.53 -10.76 21.77
CA VAL A 186 -0.49 -11.00 20.77
C VAL A 186 -0.97 -10.59 19.37
N ALA A 187 -0.06 -10.05 18.57
CA ALA A 187 -0.19 -9.91 17.13
C ALA A 187 0.67 -10.97 16.43
N LEU A 188 0.04 -11.86 15.66
CA LEU A 188 0.70 -12.94 14.92
C LEU A 188 0.94 -12.52 13.48
N LEU A 189 2.18 -12.16 13.17
CA LEU A 189 2.57 -11.66 11.86
C LEU A 189 3.03 -12.81 10.98
N ASP A 190 2.19 -13.22 10.02
CA ASP A 190 2.53 -14.23 9.01
C ASP A 190 2.58 -13.59 7.62
N ARG A 191 3.79 -13.50 7.06
CA ARG A 191 3.99 -12.95 5.70
C ARG A 191 3.36 -13.81 4.62
N GLY A 192 3.05 -15.07 4.90
CA GLY A 192 2.42 -15.99 3.94
C GLY A 192 1.12 -15.46 3.34
N PHE A 193 0.34 -14.69 4.12
CA PHE A 193 -0.90 -14.08 3.64
C PHE A 193 -0.69 -13.09 2.48
N LEU A 194 0.47 -12.45 2.40
CA LEU A 194 0.77 -11.49 1.33
C LEU A 194 0.85 -12.13 -0.06
N SER A 195 1.00 -13.46 -0.13
CA SER A 195 1.02 -14.19 -1.40
C SER A 195 -0.26 -14.06 -2.22
N THR A 196 -1.40 -13.76 -1.58
CA THR A 196 -2.71 -13.61 -2.22
C THR A 196 -3.22 -12.16 -2.22
N VAL A 197 -2.42 -11.20 -1.76
CA VAL A 197 -2.80 -9.78 -1.71
C VAL A 197 -2.41 -9.12 -3.02
N ASP A 198 -3.33 -8.41 -3.67
CA ASP A 198 -3.10 -7.72 -4.96
C ASP A 198 -1.96 -6.70 -4.89
N ASP A 199 -1.31 -6.45 -6.04
CA ASP A 199 -0.15 -5.55 -6.17
C ASP A 199 -0.43 -4.17 -5.57
N ARG A 200 -1.61 -3.59 -5.87
CA ARG A 200 -2.02 -2.28 -5.35
C ARG A 200 -2.05 -2.26 -3.82
N HIS A 201 -2.51 -3.35 -3.19
CA HIS A 201 -2.56 -3.47 -1.73
C HIS A 201 -1.18 -3.74 -1.10
N ILE A 202 -0.24 -4.33 -1.84
CA ILE A 202 1.18 -4.39 -1.44
C ILE A 202 1.79 -3.00 -1.46
N SER A 203 1.66 -2.25 -2.57
CA SER A 203 2.11 -0.86 -2.66
C SER A 203 1.53 0.01 -1.55
N ASN A 204 0.22 -0.09 -1.32
CA ASN A 204 -0.48 0.57 -0.22
C ASN A 204 0.15 0.32 1.16
N GLY A 205 0.63 -0.89 1.46
CA GLY A 205 1.33 -1.15 2.73
C GLY A 205 2.78 -0.69 2.76
N LEU A 206 3.45 -0.63 1.60
CA LEU A 206 4.80 -0.10 1.48
C LEU A 206 4.86 1.40 1.83
N ALA A 207 3.76 2.13 1.67
CA ALA A 207 3.65 3.52 2.11
C ALA A 207 3.96 3.68 3.61
N GLU A 208 3.46 2.80 4.47
CA GLU A 208 3.70 2.89 5.92
C GLU A 208 5.12 2.47 6.32
N ILE A 209 5.72 1.57 5.55
CA ILE A 209 7.15 1.24 5.70
C ILE A 209 8.00 2.45 5.29
N LEU A 210 7.66 3.10 4.17
CA LEU A 210 8.33 4.30 3.69
C LEU A 210 8.17 5.46 4.69
N LYS A 211 7.01 5.63 5.31
CA LYS A 211 6.79 6.61 6.40
C LYS A 211 7.87 6.47 7.47
N ILE A 212 8.02 5.28 8.07
CA ILE A 212 9.03 5.03 9.10
C ILE A 212 10.45 5.29 8.57
N ALA A 213 10.72 4.88 7.32
CA ALA A 213 12.01 5.10 6.69
C ALA A 213 12.38 6.60 6.62
N LEU A 214 11.44 7.45 6.19
CA LEU A 214 11.65 8.88 5.98
C LEU A 214 11.89 9.66 7.27
N ILE A 215 11.18 9.30 8.35
CA ILE A 215 11.24 10.04 9.62
C ILE A 215 12.26 9.50 10.62
N LYS A 216 12.73 8.25 10.48
CA LYS A 216 13.51 7.57 11.52
C LYS A 216 14.66 6.68 11.05
N ASP A 217 14.62 6.14 9.84
CA ASP A 217 15.56 5.09 9.45
C ASP A 217 16.02 5.23 8.00
N SER A 218 17.12 5.96 7.82
CA SER A 218 17.77 6.13 6.50
C SER A 218 18.27 4.82 5.91
N ARG A 219 18.59 3.81 6.74
CA ARG A 219 18.98 2.49 6.24
C ARG A 219 17.77 1.71 5.75
N LEU A 220 16.61 1.84 6.40
CA LEU A 220 15.35 1.31 5.87
C LEU A 220 15.02 1.96 4.52
N PHE A 221 15.21 3.28 4.39
CA PHE A 221 15.01 3.97 3.11
C PHE A 221 15.93 3.39 2.03
N GLN A 222 17.22 3.24 2.32
CA GLN A 222 18.17 2.65 1.36
C GLN A 222 17.79 1.22 0.99
N LEU A 223 17.31 0.40 1.94
CA LEU A 223 16.85 -0.95 1.65
C LEU A 223 15.65 -0.98 0.69
N LEU A 224 14.70 -0.06 0.86
CA LEU A 224 13.59 0.11 -0.08
C LEU A 224 14.08 0.57 -1.45
N GLU A 225 14.98 1.56 -1.49
CA GLU A 225 15.55 2.11 -2.72
C GLU A 225 16.34 1.07 -3.52
N ASP A 226 17.13 0.23 -2.85
CA ASP A 226 17.95 -0.80 -3.49
C ASP A 226 17.12 -2.01 -3.98
N ASN A 227 15.92 -2.24 -3.40
CA ASN A 227 15.16 -3.48 -3.59
C ASN A 227 13.70 -3.27 -4.02
N ALA A 228 13.27 -2.07 -4.40
CA ALA A 228 11.86 -1.74 -4.67
C ALA A 228 11.18 -2.76 -5.59
N GLU A 229 11.79 -3.07 -6.73
CA GLU A 229 11.25 -3.98 -7.73
C GLU A 229 11.19 -5.41 -7.21
N LEU A 230 12.22 -5.87 -6.47
CA LEU A 230 12.26 -7.19 -5.86
C LEU A 230 11.17 -7.36 -4.80
N LEU A 231 11.01 -6.37 -3.92
CA LEU A 231 10.01 -6.38 -2.84
C LEU A 231 8.59 -6.44 -3.41
N LEU A 232 8.31 -5.67 -4.47
CA LEU A 232 7.04 -5.73 -5.19
C LEU A 232 6.83 -7.06 -5.90
N ALA A 233 7.82 -7.52 -6.67
CA ALA A 233 7.73 -8.76 -7.43
C ALA A 233 7.52 -9.98 -6.52
N GLU A 234 8.05 -9.96 -5.30
CA GLU A 234 7.86 -11.02 -4.31
C GLU A 234 6.73 -10.76 -3.31
N ARG A 235 6.02 -9.65 -3.42
CA ARG A 235 4.97 -9.24 -2.47
C ARG A 235 5.45 -9.24 -1.01
N LEU A 236 6.74 -8.98 -0.79
CA LEU A 236 7.40 -9.11 0.51
C LEU A 236 7.16 -10.47 1.21
N THR A 237 7.06 -11.55 0.44
CA THR A 237 6.94 -12.92 1.00
C THR A 237 8.29 -13.61 1.19
N GLY A 238 9.35 -13.15 0.51
CA GLY A 238 10.70 -13.74 0.58
C GLY A 238 10.81 -15.08 -0.16
N ARG A 239 10.38 -15.11 -1.43
CA ARG A 239 10.36 -16.33 -2.26
C ARG A 239 11.75 -16.75 -2.72
N THR A 240 12.67 -15.80 -2.89
CA THR A 240 14.08 -16.08 -3.22
C THR A 240 14.99 -15.86 -2.02
N PRO A 241 16.22 -16.42 -1.99
CA PRO A 241 17.16 -16.17 -0.90
C PRO A 241 17.48 -14.67 -0.70
N SER A 242 17.62 -13.92 -1.80
CA SER A 242 17.83 -12.47 -1.77
C SER A 242 16.59 -11.73 -1.26
N GLY A 243 15.41 -12.11 -1.77
CA GLY A 243 14.14 -11.53 -1.34
C GLY A 243 13.81 -11.78 0.13
N GLU A 244 14.12 -12.98 0.65
CA GLU A 244 13.96 -13.29 2.07
C GLU A 244 14.90 -12.45 2.94
N THR A 245 16.15 -12.29 2.52
CA THR A 245 17.12 -11.46 3.25
C THR A 245 16.68 -10.00 3.31
N ALA A 246 16.27 -9.43 2.18
CA ALA A 246 15.78 -8.06 2.09
C ALA A 246 14.48 -7.87 2.89
N THR A 247 13.49 -8.73 2.66
CA THR A 247 12.18 -8.65 3.32
C THR A 247 12.30 -8.77 4.83
N ARG A 248 13.10 -9.71 5.34
CA ARG A 248 13.28 -9.90 6.78
C ARG A 248 13.85 -8.64 7.43
N GLU A 249 14.84 -8.00 6.80
CA GLU A 249 15.43 -6.78 7.32
C GLU A 249 14.48 -5.59 7.24
N VAL A 250 13.71 -5.46 6.14
CA VAL A 250 12.65 -4.46 5.99
C VAL A 250 11.62 -4.58 7.12
N PHE A 251 11.08 -5.79 7.35
CA PHE A 251 10.12 -6.03 8.43
C PHE A 251 10.68 -5.74 9.81
N ARG A 252 11.92 -6.20 10.09
CA ARG A 252 12.58 -5.96 11.38
C ARG A 252 12.69 -4.47 11.69
N ARG A 253 13.06 -3.66 10.69
CA ARG A 253 13.21 -2.20 10.83
C ARG A 253 11.88 -1.47 10.89
N ALA A 254 10.94 -1.82 10.01
CA ALA A 254 9.64 -1.17 9.95
C ALA A 254 8.82 -1.40 11.22
N VAL A 255 8.66 -2.67 11.62
CA VAL A 255 7.92 -3.04 12.84
C VAL A 255 8.67 -2.57 14.09
N GLY A 256 9.98 -2.76 14.14
CA GLY A 256 10.81 -2.29 15.27
C GLY A 256 10.73 -0.77 15.45
N GLY A 257 10.93 -0.01 14.37
CA GLY A 257 10.86 1.45 14.40
C GLY A 257 9.46 1.98 14.74
N MET A 258 8.40 1.29 14.32
CA MET A 258 7.03 1.59 14.77
C MET A 258 6.88 1.36 16.28
N LEU A 259 7.32 0.21 16.79
CA LEU A 259 7.21 -0.12 18.21
C LEU A 259 8.01 0.84 19.11
N GLU A 260 9.20 1.26 18.69
CA GLU A 260 10.01 2.26 19.40
C GLU A 260 9.28 3.61 19.57
N GLU A 261 8.39 3.98 18.63
CA GLU A 261 7.58 5.20 18.72
C GLU A 261 6.32 5.01 19.56
N LEU A 262 5.75 3.81 19.55
CA LEU A 262 4.49 3.52 20.24
C LEU A 262 4.69 3.18 21.72
N GLU A 263 5.66 2.34 22.07
CA GLU A 263 5.90 1.85 23.44
C GLU A 263 5.96 2.99 24.48
N PRO A 264 6.76 4.06 24.30
CA PRO A 264 6.89 5.10 25.32
C PRO A 264 5.72 6.10 25.29
N ASN A 265 4.71 5.90 24.44
CA ASN A 265 3.61 6.86 24.23
C ASN A 265 2.29 6.18 23.79
N LEU A 266 1.98 5.01 24.34
CA LEU A 266 0.86 4.15 23.90
C LEU A 266 -0.52 4.83 23.89
N TRP A 267 -0.76 5.78 24.80
CA TRP A 267 -2.02 6.55 24.90
C TRP A 267 -1.90 7.96 24.33
N GLU A 268 -0.82 8.26 23.59
CA GLU A 268 -0.62 9.55 22.93
C GLU A 268 -0.66 10.75 23.88
N GLN A 269 -0.20 10.58 25.11
CA GLN A 269 -0.09 11.68 26.07
C GLN A 269 0.86 12.78 25.56
N ARG A 270 1.86 12.39 24.77
CA ARG A 270 2.67 13.30 23.96
C ARG A 270 2.12 13.33 22.54
N LEU A 271 1.75 14.50 22.06
CA LEU A 271 1.08 14.68 20.76
C LEU A 271 2.04 15.13 19.65
N GLU A 272 3.33 15.32 19.95
CA GLU A 272 4.40 15.38 18.94
C GLU A 272 4.83 13.93 18.66
N ARG A 273 4.28 13.35 17.59
CA ARG A 273 4.44 11.93 17.24
C ARG A 273 5.01 11.84 15.83
N LEU A 274 6.17 11.21 15.67
CA LEU A 274 6.80 11.08 14.35
C LEU A 274 5.94 10.21 13.42
N VAL A 275 5.29 9.18 13.98
CA VAL A 275 4.40 8.27 13.25
C VAL A 275 3.13 8.93 12.68
N ASP A 276 2.88 10.21 12.99
CA ASP A 276 1.82 10.98 12.34
C ASP A 276 2.28 11.63 11.02
N TYR A 277 3.52 11.39 10.59
CA TYR A 277 3.97 11.77 9.27
C TYR A 277 3.13 11.11 8.19
N GLY A 278 2.75 11.87 7.16
CA GLY A 278 1.77 11.45 6.17
C GLY A 278 0.32 11.31 6.69
N HIS A 279 0.01 11.76 7.91
CA HIS A 279 -1.31 11.64 8.55
C HIS A 279 -1.91 12.98 8.96
N SER A 280 -1.50 14.08 8.34
CA SER A 280 -1.95 15.42 8.69
C SER A 280 -3.00 15.97 7.71
N PHE A 281 -2.95 15.52 6.47
CA PHE A 281 -3.87 15.83 5.39
C PHE A 281 -4.55 14.55 4.86
N SER A 282 -3.85 13.42 4.91
CA SER A 282 -4.36 12.15 4.41
C SER A 282 -5.71 11.72 4.99
N PRO A 283 -6.07 11.94 6.28
CA PRO A 283 -7.38 11.50 6.78
C PRO A 283 -8.54 12.21 6.08
N THR A 284 -8.43 13.51 5.85
CA THR A 284 -9.45 14.29 5.12
C THR A 284 -9.44 13.95 3.63
N LEU A 285 -8.25 13.82 3.03
CA LEU A 285 -8.09 13.45 1.62
C LEU A 285 -8.71 12.07 1.34
N GLU A 286 -8.39 11.07 2.16
CA GLU A 286 -8.89 9.70 2.05
C GLU A 286 -10.41 9.67 2.09
N MET A 287 -11.02 10.25 3.14
CA MET A 287 -12.48 10.26 3.30
C MET A 287 -13.20 11.01 2.16
N ARG A 288 -12.56 12.01 1.56
CA ARG A 288 -13.11 12.76 0.41
C ARG A 288 -12.93 12.02 -0.92
N ALA A 289 -11.92 11.17 -1.02
CA ALA A 289 -11.60 10.42 -2.22
C ALA A 289 -12.29 9.05 -2.29
N LEU A 290 -12.93 8.56 -1.22
CA LEU A 290 -13.50 7.22 -1.18
C LEU A 290 -14.45 6.92 -2.37
N PRO A 291 -14.34 5.74 -3.00
CA PRO A 291 -13.38 4.64 -2.75
C PRO A 291 -12.09 4.72 -3.60
N ALA A 292 -11.81 5.85 -4.24
CA ALA A 292 -10.75 5.96 -5.24
C ALA A 292 -9.33 5.83 -4.68
N LEU A 293 -9.07 6.34 -3.47
CA LEU A 293 -7.77 6.21 -2.79
C LEU A 293 -7.83 5.17 -1.67
N LEU A 294 -6.82 4.31 -1.62
CA LEU A 294 -6.50 3.51 -0.44
C LEU A 294 -5.78 4.36 0.61
N HIS A 295 -5.76 3.88 1.85
CA HIS A 295 -5.13 4.58 2.98
C HIS A 295 -3.67 4.99 2.72
N GLY A 296 -2.80 4.03 2.38
CA GLY A 296 -1.39 4.28 2.11
C GLY A 296 -1.14 5.14 0.88
N GLU A 297 -2.06 5.17 -0.08
CA GLU A 297 -2.01 6.09 -1.21
C GLU A 297 -2.26 7.53 -0.75
N ALA A 298 -3.29 7.76 0.07
CA ALA A 298 -3.54 9.08 0.68
C ALA A 298 -2.38 9.52 1.59
N VAL A 299 -1.81 8.59 2.36
CA VAL A 299 -0.61 8.82 3.19
C VAL A 299 0.58 9.21 2.32
N THR A 300 0.78 8.57 1.17
CA THR A 300 1.90 8.91 0.27
C THR A 300 1.74 10.29 -0.36
N VAL A 301 0.52 10.66 -0.75
CA VAL A 301 0.24 12.01 -1.27
C VAL A 301 0.52 13.08 -0.19
N ASP A 302 0.20 12.82 1.07
CA ASP A 302 0.56 13.69 2.20
C ASP A 302 2.09 13.75 2.43
N MET A 303 2.77 12.60 2.40
CA MET A 303 4.25 12.54 2.50
C MET A 303 4.93 13.32 1.36
N ALA A 304 4.42 13.23 0.15
CA ALA A 304 4.93 13.96 -1.00
C ALA A 304 4.73 15.48 -0.83
N LEU A 305 3.53 15.92 -0.44
CA LEU A 305 3.24 17.33 -0.13
C LEU A 305 4.16 17.88 0.96
N THR A 306 4.32 17.12 2.05
CA THR A 306 5.17 17.54 3.17
C THR A 306 6.66 17.46 2.85
N THR A 307 7.08 16.63 1.90
CA THR A 307 8.46 16.66 1.35
C THR A 307 8.70 17.94 0.54
N MET A 308 7.74 18.39 -0.27
CA MET A 308 7.86 19.67 -0.99
C MET A 308 7.95 20.87 -0.03
N LEU A 309 7.17 20.86 1.05
CA LEU A 309 7.28 21.86 2.13
C LEU A 309 8.65 21.82 2.81
N ALA A 310 9.18 20.62 3.07
CA ALA A 310 10.46 20.44 3.73
C ALA A 310 11.60 21.00 2.86
N GLU A 311 11.54 20.77 1.55
CA GLU A 311 12.48 21.35 0.58
C GLU A 311 12.39 22.88 0.57
N ALA A 312 11.18 23.43 0.48
CA ALA A 312 10.97 24.89 0.49
C ALA A 312 11.51 25.56 1.77
N ARG A 313 11.52 24.84 2.90
CA ARG A 313 12.08 25.28 4.18
C ARG A 313 13.57 24.93 4.37
N GLY A 314 14.22 24.32 3.37
CA GLY A 314 15.63 23.93 3.43
C GLY A 314 15.93 22.77 4.39
N LEU A 315 14.91 22.02 4.80
CA LEU A 315 15.03 20.85 5.68
C LEU A 315 15.38 19.59 4.88
N VAL A 316 14.98 19.53 3.62
CA VAL A 316 15.27 18.46 2.67
C VAL A 316 15.98 19.05 1.46
N SER A 317 17.02 18.38 0.95
CA SER A 317 17.72 18.81 -0.26
C SER A 317 16.92 18.46 -1.52
N ALA A 318 17.15 19.16 -2.62
CA ALA A 318 16.54 18.82 -3.92
C ALA A 318 16.86 17.36 -4.35
N GLN A 319 18.08 16.89 -4.05
CA GLN A 319 18.51 15.51 -4.31
C GLN A 319 17.73 14.51 -3.46
N ASP A 320 17.56 14.77 -2.17
CA ASP A 320 16.77 13.88 -1.31
C ASP A 320 15.30 13.90 -1.72
N ARG A 321 14.73 15.07 -2.08
CA ARG A 321 13.38 15.17 -2.64
C ARG A 321 13.21 14.29 -3.88
N GLU A 322 14.16 14.32 -4.81
CA GLU A 322 14.16 13.44 -6.00
C GLU A 322 14.19 11.95 -5.64
N ARG A 323 15.04 11.56 -4.68
CA ARG A 323 15.11 10.17 -4.21
C ARG A 323 13.80 9.72 -3.57
N ILE A 324 13.22 10.56 -2.70
CA ILE A 324 11.97 10.27 -2.00
C ILE A 324 10.83 10.08 -3.00
N ILE A 325 10.61 11.05 -3.89
CA ILE A 325 9.53 11.00 -4.88
C ILE A 325 9.78 9.89 -5.91
N GLY A 326 11.03 9.69 -6.33
CA GLY A 326 11.42 8.60 -7.23
C GLY A 326 11.15 7.23 -6.62
N LEU A 327 11.43 7.05 -5.34
CA LEU A 327 11.12 5.81 -4.62
C LEU A 327 9.60 5.61 -4.49
N MET A 328 8.82 6.64 -4.15
CA MET A 328 7.35 6.53 -4.12
C MET A 328 6.80 5.99 -5.45
N ARG A 329 7.28 6.53 -6.59
CA ARG A 329 6.90 6.06 -7.92
C ARG A 329 7.33 4.62 -8.20
N ARG A 330 8.57 4.25 -7.85
CA ARG A 330 9.08 2.86 -7.99
C ARG A 330 8.30 1.85 -7.14
N LEU A 331 7.79 2.27 -5.98
CA LEU A 331 6.88 1.49 -5.13
C LEU A 331 5.44 1.47 -5.66
N ARG A 332 5.17 2.10 -6.81
CA ARG A 332 3.86 2.25 -7.47
C ARG A 332 2.85 3.00 -6.60
N LEU A 333 3.29 4.02 -5.89
CA LEU A 333 2.44 4.89 -5.07
C LEU A 333 2.18 6.23 -5.77
N PRO A 334 0.96 6.79 -5.64
CA PRO A 334 0.67 8.13 -6.16
C PRO A 334 1.37 9.18 -5.31
N VAL A 335 1.94 10.18 -5.98
CA VAL A 335 2.61 11.31 -5.33
C VAL A 335 1.75 12.57 -5.33
N TRP A 336 0.67 12.60 -6.13
CA TRP A 336 -0.25 13.72 -6.22
C TRP A 336 -1.70 13.24 -6.40
N HIS A 337 -2.67 14.10 -6.06
CA HIS A 337 -4.10 13.86 -6.31
C HIS A 337 -4.84 15.18 -6.57
N PRO A 338 -5.87 15.22 -7.46
CA PRO A 338 -6.63 16.44 -7.78
C PRO A 338 -7.30 17.12 -6.59
N LEU A 339 -7.56 16.38 -5.51
CA LEU A 339 -8.14 16.92 -4.28
C LEU A 339 -7.14 17.69 -3.40
N LEU A 340 -5.87 17.80 -3.77
CA LEU A 340 -4.89 18.68 -3.11
C LEU A 340 -5.12 20.15 -3.47
N GLU A 341 -6.35 20.63 -3.29
CA GLU A 341 -6.72 22.03 -3.45
C GLU A 341 -6.65 22.79 -2.13
N ALA A 342 -6.43 24.11 -2.20
CA ALA A 342 -6.22 24.96 -1.01
C ALA A 342 -7.35 24.84 0.02
N GLY A 343 -8.61 24.75 -0.42
CA GLY A 343 -9.77 24.62 0.47
C GLY A 343 -9.78 23.32 1.28
N LEU A 344 -9.39 22.19 0.67
CA LEU A 344 -9.26 20.92 1.37
C LEU A 344 -8.09 20.94 2.35
N LEU A 345 -6.94 21.46 1.93
CA LEU A 345 -5.73 21.55 2.76
C LEU A 345 -5.92 22.45 3.99
N GLU A 346 -6.59 23.59 3.83
CA GLU A 346 -6.95 24.47 4.94
C GLU A 346 -7.88 23.77 5.93
N HIS A 347 -8.91 23.08 5.43
CA HIS A 347 -9.82 22.32 6.28
C HIS A 347 -9.10 21.19 7.03
N ALA A 348 -8.27 20.41 6.33
CA ALA A 348 -7.49 19.33 6.92
C ALA A 348 -6.49 19.83 7.98
N LEU A 349 -5.80 20.96 7.73
CA LEU A 349 -4.91 21.57 8.72
C LEU A 349 -5.67 21.96 9.99
N ARG A 350 -6.89 22.51 9.87
CA ARG A 350 -7.74 22.84 11.02
C ARG A 350 -8.14 21.60 11.81
N GLU A 351 -8.64 20.56 11.14
CA GLU A 351 -9.02 19.30 11.79
C GLU A 351 -7.82 18.67 12.51
N THR A 352 -6.66 18.62 11.87
CA THR A 352 -5.42 18.09 12.46
C THR A 352 -4.96 18.91 13.65
N THR A 353 -5.03 20.24 13.57
CA THR A 353 -4.70 21.13 14.70
C THR A 353 -5.64 20.90 15.88
N GLN A 354 -6.93 20.71 15.64
CA GLN A 354 -7.90 20.39 16.68
C GLN A 354 -7.63 19.01 17.29
N HIS A 355 -7.38 17.99 16.45
CA HIS A 355 -7.05 16.64 16.88
C HIS A 355 -5.78 16.62 17.75
N ARG A 356 -4.81 17.47 17.43
CA ARG A 356 -3.55 17.63 18.15
C ARG A 356 -3.61 18.76 19.18
N ASP A 357 -4.77 18.97 19.81
CA ASP A 357 -4.96 19.85 20.99
C ASP A 357 -4.55 21.32 20.76
N GLY A 358 -5.02 21.89 19.64
CA GLY A 358 -4.86 23.30 19.30
C GLY A 358 -3.49 23.69 18.73
N ARG A 359 -2.58 22.73 18.52
CA ARG A 359 -1.28 22.96 17.86
C ARG A 359 -1.12 22.06 16.64
N GLN A 360 -0.44 22.56 15.61
CA GLN A 360 -0.27 21.79 14.38
C GLN A 360 0.60 20.55 14.61
N ARG A 361 1.71 20.66 15.36
CA ARG A 361 2.61 19.55 15.72
C ARG A 361 2.92 18.66 14.51
N MET A 362 3.30 19.31 13.40
CA MET A 362 3.40 18.67 12.08
C MET A 362 4.75 17.99 11.93
N PRO A 363 4.83 16.64 11.97
CA PRO A 363 6.08 15.97 11.66
C PRO A 363 6.45 16.24 10.19
N ILE A 364 7.69 16.65 9.97
CA ILE A 364 8.24 16.94 8.65
C ILE A 364 9.67 16.37 8.54
N PRO A 365 10.07 15.81 7.39
CA PRO A 365 11.41 15.23 7.24
C PRO A 365 12.51 16.30 7.32
N VAL A 366 13.64 15.89 7.87
CA VAL A 366 14.92 16.62 7.88
C VAL A 366 15.96 15.68 7.27
N GLY A 367 16.28 15.90 6.00
CA GLY A 367 16.92 14.88 5.16
C GLY A 367 16.09 13.59 5.10
N ILE A 368 16.76 12.45 4.91
CA ILE A 368 16.14 11.12 4.92
C ILE A 368 16.50 10.41 6.22
N GLY A 369 15.49 9.92 6.94
CA GLY A 369 15.65 9.19 8.20
C GLY A 369 15.65 10.07 9.45
N GLY A 370 15.32 11.35 9.32
CA GLY A 370 15.19 12.29 10.43
C GLY A 370 13.98 13.19 10.23
N ALA A 371 13.48 13.78 11.32
CA ALA A 371 12.32 14.65 11.28
C ALA A 371 12.30 15.66 12.44
N CYS A 372 11.54 16.74 12.26
CA CYS A 372 11.22 17.71 13.30
C CYS A 372 9.71 18.04 13.28
N PHE A 373 9.25 18.93 14.17
CA PHE A 373 7.85 19.34 14.25
C PHE A 373 7.67 20.82 13.93
N LEU A 374 6.78 21.12 12.99
CA LEU A 374 6.37 22.50 12.67
C LEU A 374 5.07 22.87 13.38
N HIS A 375 4.93 24.16 13.69
CA HIS A 375 3.76 24.72 14.38
C HIS A 375 3.21 25.98 13.69
N ASP A 376 3.80 26.36 12.56
CA ASP A 376 3.62 27.64 11.88
C ASP A 376 3.37 27.47 10.37
N LEU A 377 2.88 26.30 9.93
CA LEU A 377 2.46 26.12 8.53
C LEU A 377 1.33 27.09 8.21
N THR A 378 1.50 27.83 7.13
CA THR A 378 0.46 28.71 6.58
C THR A 378 -0.29 28.04 5.43
N VAL A 379 -1.53 28.48 5.20
CA VAL A 379 -2.33 28.01 4.03
C VAL A 379 -1.63 28.35 2.71
N THR A 380 -0.92 29.47 2.66
CA THR A 380 -0.14 29.89 1.49
C THR A 380 1.00 28.90 1.20
N GLU A 381 1.80 28.54 2.21
CA GLU A 381 2.85 27.52 2.02
C GLU A 381 2.30 26.19 1.54
N LEU A 382 1.14 25.77 2.09
CA LEU A 382 0.47 24.54 1.65
C LEU A 382 0.02 24.61 0.19
N ALA A 383 -0.58 25.72 -0.22
CA ALA A 383 -1.01 25.92 -1.60
C ALA A 383 0.19 25.94 -2.56
N ASP A 384 1.27 26.63 -2.20
CA ASP A 384 2.49 26.71 -3.01
C ASP A 384 3.14 25.33 -3.16
N ALA A 385 3.22 24.55 -2.08
CA ALA A 385 3.76 23.19 -2.12
C ALA A 385 2.88 22.23 -2.93
N ALA A 386 1.55 22.31 -2.80
CA ALA A 386 0.64 21.48 -3.57
C ALA A 386 0.72 21.78 -5.07
N GLU A 387 0.86 23.05 -5.44
CA GLU A 387 1.01 23.50 -6.81
C GLU A 387 2.39 23.15 -7.39
N ALA A 388 3.46 23.22 -6.59
CA ALA A 388 4.77 22.72 -6.97
C ALA A 388 4.76 21.19 -7.20
N LEU A 389 4.07 20.44 -6.33
CA LEU A 389 3.90 18.99 -6.47
C LEU A 389 3.09 18.63 -7.71
N ARG A 390 2.01 19.37 -8.03
CA ARG A 390 1.23 19.20 -9.26
C ARG A 390 2.11 19.34 -10.49
N ARG A 391 2.93 20.41 -10.57
CA ARG A 391 3.86 20.62 -11.69
C ARG A 391 4.92 19.52 -11.78
N LEU A 392 5.41 19.03 -10.64
CA LEU A 392 6.37 17.93 -10.59
C LEU A 392 5.74 16.61 -11.09
N ASP A 393 4.45 16.41 -10.83
CA ASP A 393 3.71 15.25 -11.33
C ASP A 393 3.41 15.37 -12.84
N GLU A 394 3.00 16.55 -13.30
CA GLU A 394 2.74 16.82 -14.72
C GLU A 394 4.00 16.83 -15.59
N SER A 395 5.13 17.24 -15.04
CA SER A 395 6.44 17.22 -15.72
C SER A 395 7.13 15.87 -15.63
N ALA A 396 6.63 14.95 -14.82
CA ALA A 396 7.04 13.56 -14.92
C ALA A 396 6.45 13.03 -16.22
N GLU A 397 7.32 12.85 -17.22
CA GLU A 397 7.00 12.05 -18.39
C GLU A 397 6.23 10.80 -17.92
N PRO A 398 5.02 10.55 -18.45
CA PRO A 398 4.26 9.36 -18.09
C PRO A 398 5.22 8.18 -18.24
N GLY A 399 5.55 7.52 -17.12
CA GLY A 399 6.77 6.74 -16.99
C GLY A 399 7.11 5.94 -18.26
N GLY A 400 8.17 6.35 -18.96
CA GLY A 400 8.66 5.67 -20.16
C GLY A 400 7.57 5.33 -21.18
N GLU A 401 6.97 6.33 -21.83
CA GLU A 401 6.30 6.09 -23.09
C GLU A 401 7.31 5.46 -24.08
N LEU A 402 6.97 4.26 -24.53
CA LEU A 402 7.66 3.56 -25.61
C LEU A 402 7.54 4.43 -26.87
N LEU A 403 8.65 5.03 -27.30
CA LEU A 403 8.70 5.88 -28.49
C LEU A 403 8.63 4.98 -29.74
N VAL A 404 7.42 4.75 -30.25
CA VAL A 404 7.20 4.07 -31.53
C VAL A 404 7.39 5.09 -32.65
N THR A 405 8.48 4.96 -33.41
CA THR A 405 8.70 5.78 -34.61
C THR A 405 8.20 5.00 -35.83
N GLU A 406 7.08 5.40 -36.40
CA GLU A 406 6.62 4.87 -37.69
C GLU A 406 7.39 5.57 -38.81
N VAL A 407 8.04 4.80 -39.68
CA VAL A 407 8.76 5.34 -40.83
C VAL A 407 7.92 5.09 -42.08
N GLY A 408 7.36 6.17 -42.63
CA GLY A 408 6.69 6.18 -43.92
C GLY A 408 7.02 7.45 -44.69
N VAL A 409 7.38 7.30 -45.97
CA VAL A 409 7.71 8.42 -46.86
C VAL A 409 6.44 9.01 -47.46
N ARG A 410 6.01 10.18 -46.96
CA ARG A 410 5.72 11.40 -47.74
C ARG A 410 5.19 12.50 -46.83
N ALA A 411 5.70 13.71 -47.04
CA ALA A 411 5.41 14.92 -46.30
C ALA A 411 3.90 15.20 -46.20
N GLU A 412 3.38 15.24 -44.97
CA GLU A 412 2.56 16.30 -44.37
C GLU A 412 1.97 15.80 -43.03
N ALA A 413 2.19 16.59 -41.96
CA ALA A 413 1.68 16.46 -40.58
C ALA A 413 2.09 15.22 -39.76
N ALA A 414 2.79 15.50 -38.64
CA ALA A 414 2.97 14.57 -37.53
C ALA A 414 1.61 14.36 -36.83
N GLU A 415 1.02 13.18 -36.95
CA GLU A 415 -0.09 12.74 -36.11
C GLU A 415 0.34 11.56 -35.25
N HIS A 416 0.36 11.75 -33.93
CA HIS A 416 0.48 10.68 -32.96
C HIS A 416 -0.84 9.88 -32.92
N ARG A 417 -0.78 8.54 -32.94
CA ARG A 417 -1.93 7.68 -32.63
C ARG A 417 -1.63 6.75 -31.45
N THR A 418 -2.54 6.76 -30.48
CA THR A 418 -2.56 5.87 -29.32
C THR A 418 -3.13 4.50 -29.70
N ILE A 419 -2.40 3.40 -29.45
CA ILE A 419 -2.94 2.04 -29.54
C ILE A 419 -3.55 1.67 -28.19
N ARG A 420 -4.86 1.36 -28.17
CA ARG A 420 -5.56 0.87 -26.97
C ARG A 420 -5.58 -0.66 -26.92
N ARG A 421 -5.51 -1.20 -25.70
CA ARG A 421 -5.34 -2.62 -25.33
C ARG A 421 -6.47 -3.57 -25.77
N ASP A 422 -7.56 -3.08 -26.34
CA ASP A 422 -8.78 -3.89 -26.54
C ASP A 422 -8.84 -4.63 -27.89
N GLY A 423 -7.77 -4.60 -28.69
CA GLY A 423 -7.69 -5.24 -30.02
C GLY A 423 -6.89 -6.54 -30.10
N MET A 424 -6.30 -7.04 -29.02
CA MET A 424 -5.46 -8.24 -29.06
C MET A 424 -6.32 -9.51 -29.07
N SER A 425 -6.63 -10.01 -30.26
CA SER A 425 -7.33 -11.30 -30.45
C SER A 425 -6.40 -12.34 -31.08
N SER A 426 -6.24 -13.47 -30.39
CA SER A 426 -5.64 -14.75 -30.79
C SER A 426 -4.22 -14.71 -31.36
N THR A 427 -3.23 -14.96 -30.50
CA THR A 427 -1.83 -15.04 -30.88
C THR A 427 -1.37 -16.47 -31.13
N SER A 428 -0.93 -16.73 -32.36
CA SER A 428 0.24 -17.56 -32.59
C SER A 428 1.45 -16.68 -32.31
N GLU A 429 1.91 -16.63 -31.06
CA GLU A 429 3.06 -15.83 -30.64
C GLU A 429 4.34 -16.62 -30.87
N VAL A 430 5.19 -16.18 -31.81
CA VAL A 430 6.59 -16.60 -31.85
C VAL A 430 7.42 -15.42 -31.33
N ILE A 431 8.07 -15.63 -30.19
CA ILE A 431 9.07 -14.70 -29.64
C ILE A 431 10.44 -15.32 -29.90
N THR A 432 11.25 -14.65 -30.72
CA THR A 432 12.59 -15.10 -31.06
C THR A 432 13.62 -14.09 -30.56
N TRP A 433 14.68 -14.59 -29.93
CA TRP A 433 15.85 -13.79 -29.62
C TRP A 433 16.82 -13.85 -30.80
N SER A 434 17.26 -12.68 -31.26
CA SER A 434 18.20 -12.54 -32.37
C SER A 434 19.42 -11.72 -31.94
N ALA A 435 20.58 -12.04 -32.52
CA ALA A 435 21.81 -11.30 -32.30
C ALA A 435 22.67 -11.24 -33.58
N LEU A 436 23.38 -10.14 -33.76
CA LEU A 436 24.31 -9.86 -34.85
C LEU A 436 25.67 -9.42 -34.29
N PRO A 437 26.76 -10.13 -34.61
CA PRO A 437 28.09 -9.71 -34.21
C PRO A 437 28.54 -8.44 -34.96
N PRO A 438 29.55 -7.71 -34.43
CA PRO A 438 30.15 -6.55 -35.10
C PRO A 438 30.52 -6.82 -36.57
N GLY A 439 30.11 -5.91 -37.46
CA GLY A 439 30.38 -5.95 -38.90
C GLY A 439 29.47 -6.89 -39.71
N ALA A 440 28.55 -7.61 -39.09
CA ALA A 440 27.63 -8.52 -39.78
C ALA A 440 26.33 -7.85 -40.22
N SER A 441 25.65 -8.43 -41.21
CA SER A 441 24.30 -8.06 -41.61
C SER A 441 23.42 -9.29 -41.84
N LEU A 442 22.13 -9.19 -41.51
CA LEU A 442 21.11 -10.21 -41.70
C LEU A 442 20.00 -9.64 -42.56
N GLU A 443 19.68 -10.32 -43.66
CA GLU A 443 18.54 -10.01 -44.52
C GLU A 443 17.45 -11.05 -44.27
N GLU A 444 16.21 -10.60 -44.04
CA GLU A 444 15.08 -11.49 -43.79
C GLU A 444 14.03 -11.36 -44.89
N ASP A 445 13.54 -12.50 -45.37
CA ASP A 445 12.49 -12.55 -46.39
C ASP A 445 11.18 -11.94 -45.85
N ALA A 446 10.57 -11.09 -46.67
CA ALA A 446 9.29 -10.47 -46.41
C ALA A 446 8.16 -11.51 -46.35
N GLN A 447 7.75 -11.91 -45.13
CA GLN A 447 6.57 -12.77 -44.96
C GLN A 447 5.28 -11.95 -45.07
N ALA A 448 4.37 -12.41 -45.93
CA ALA A 448 3.05 -11.81 -46.09
C ALA A 448 2.12 -12.22 -44.94
N GLY A 449 1.50 -11.23 -44.28
CA GLY A 449 0.45 -11.46 -43.28
C GLY A 449 0.89 -11.47 -41.81
N THR A 450 2.16 -11.24 -41.49
CA THR A 450 2.65 -11.08 -40.10
C THR A 450 3.28 -9.70 -39.88
N GLU A 451 2.88 -9.02 -38.82
CA GLU A 451 3.56 -7.83 -38.30
C GLU A 451 4.73 -8.27 -37.42
N LYS A 452 5.90 -7.65 -37.60
CA LYS A 452 7.08 -7.92 -36.76
C LYS A 452 7.38 -6.72 -35.88
N PHE A 453 7.60 -6.97 -34.60
CA PHE A 453 8.05 -5.97 -33.65
C PHE A 453 9.45 -6.35 -33.15
N CYS A 454 10.42 -5.49 -33.38
CA CYS A 454 11.82 -5.69 -32.99
C CYS A 454 12.16 -4.80 -31.81
N PHE A 455 12.40 -5.38 -30.64
CA PHE A 455 12.81 -4.65 -29.44
C PHE A 455 14.30 -4.82 -29.17
N VAL A 456 15.07 -3.75 -29.29
CA VAL A 456 16.53 -3.78 -29.16
C VAL A 456 16.93 -3.88 -27.70
N LEU A 457 17.69 -4.92 -27.37
CA LEU A 457 18.12 -5.22 -26.01
C LEU A 457 19.51 -4.66 -25.69
N ALA A 458 20.44 -4.75 -26.64
CA ALA A 458 21.81 -4.27 -26.48
C ALA A 458 22.48 -4.01 -27.84
N GLY A 459 23.54 -3.20 -27.84
CA GLY A 459 24.30 -2.86 -29.05
C GLY A 459 23.67 -1.78 -29.92
N HIS A 460 24.45 -1.29 -30.88
CA HIS A 460 24.06 -0.23 -31.82
C HIS A 460 24.05 -0.79 -33.24
N GLY A 461 22.97 -0.54 -33.97
CA GLY A 461 22.74 -1.15 -35.27
C GLY A 461 22.08 -0.22 -36.27
N GLU A 462 21.89 -0.72 -37.47
CA GLU A 462 21.05 -0.14 -38.50
C GLU A 462 20.03 -1.18 -38.94
N LEU A 463 18.77 -0.77 -39.08
CA LEU A 463 17.71 -1.55 -39.70
C LEU A 463 17.27 -0.81 -40.95
N GLU A 464 17.50 -1.41 -42.10
CA GLU A 464 17.00 -0.95 -43.38
C GLU A 464 15.62 -1.57 -43.62
N VAL A 465 14.58 -0.76 -43.85
CA VAL A 465 13.23 -1.22 -44.20
C VAL A 465 12.81 -0.56 -45.51
N ASP A 466 12.44 -1.35 -46.52
CA ASP A 466 12.08 -0.89 -47.86
C ASP A 466 13.08 0.12 -48.46
N GLY A 467 14.37 -0.08 -48.19
CA GLY A 467 15.47 0.77 -48.70
C GLY A 467 15.76 2.03 -47.87
N VAL A 468 15.13 2.19 -46.70
CA VAL A 468 15.38 3.33 -45.78
C VAL A 468 16.07 2.82 -44.53
N ALA A 469 17.24 3.38 -44.21
CA ALA A 469 18.03 3.00 -43.04
C ALA A 469 17.57 3.74 -41.76
N HIS A 470 17.46 2.98 -40.67
CA HIS A 470 17.08 3.45 -39.33
C HIS A 470 18.12 3.05 -38.30
N ALA A 471 18.55 3.99 -37.47
CA ALA A 471 19.44 3.68 -36.36
C ALA A 471 18.70 2.87 -35.28
N MET A 472 19.36 1.84 -34.76
CA MET A 472 18.87 0.97 -33.69
C MET A 472 19.70 1.19 -32.42
N HIS A 473 19.01 1.44 -31.31
CA HIS A 473 19.61 1.64 -29.99
C HIS A 473 18.88 0.80 -28.93
N PRO A 474 19.54 0.40 -27.84
CA PRO A 474 18.88 -0.32 -26.75
C PRO A 474 17.65 0.44 -26.24
N GLY A 475 16.53 -0.27 -26.09
CA GLY A 475 15.23 0.30 -25.71
C GLY A 475 14.35 0.74 -26.89
N TYR A 476 14.83 0.67 -28.13
CA TYR A 476 14.02 0.99 -29.31
C TYR A 476 13.06 -0.17 -29.64
N LEU A 477 11.81 0.15 -29.97
CA LEU A 477 10.88 -0.77 -30.63
C LEU A 477 10.69 -0.35 -32.08
N VAL A 478 10.97 -1.25 -33.02
CA VAL A 478 10.72 -1.04 -34.44
C VAL A 478 9.58 -1.94 -34.91
N ALA A 479 8.54 -1.36 -35.48
CA ALA A 479 7.43 -2.08 -36.10
C ALA A 479 7.66 -2.20 -37.60
N ILE A 480 7.69 -3.43 -38.11
CA ILE A 480 7.86 -3.77 -39.53
C ILE A 480 6.53 -4.32 -40.03
N ARG A 481 5.99 -3.67 -41.06
CA ARG A 481 4.69 -4.04 -41.65
C ARG A 481 4.78 -5.38 -42.40
N PRO A 482 3.67 -6.11 -42.55
CA PRO A 482 3.66 -7.37 -43.28
C PRO A 482 4.13 -7.18 -44.71
N GLY A 483 5.05 -8.03 -45.16
CA GLY A 483 5.58 -7.97 -46.52
C GLY A 483 6.64 -6.89 -46.79
N ALA A 484 7.07 -6.11 -45.78
CA ALA A 484 8.17 -5.15 -45.94
C ALA A 484 9.54 -5.88 -45.96
N ALA A 485 10.36 -5.56 -46.97
CA ALA A 485 11.72 -6.10 -47.05
C ALA A 485 12.61 -5.38 -46.03
N HIS A 486 13.39 -6.13 -45.26
CA HIS A 486 14.20 -5.52 -44.23
C HIS A 486 15.54 -6.24 -44.00
N ARG A 487 16.53 -5.44 -43.60
CA ARG A 487 17.91 -5.88 -43.38
C ARG A 487 18.47 -5.24 -42.13
N PHE A 488 18.91 -6.06 -41.20
CA PHE A 488 19.66 -5.63 -40.03
C PHE A 488 21.15 -5.58 -40.35
N ALA A 489 21.84 -4.56 -39.86
CA ALA A 489 23.28 -4.42 -39.96
C ALA A 489 23.84 -3.96 -38.61
N ASN A 490 24.98 -4.51 -38.21
CA ASN A 490 25.70 -4.06 -37.04
C ASN A 490 27.03 -3.41 -37.47
N PRO A 491 27.06 -2.09 -37.75
CA PRO A 491 28.31 -1.40 -38.03
C PRO A 491 29.14 -1.10 -36.75
N GLY A 492 28.59 -1.40 -35.57
CA GLY A 492 29.20 -1.11 -34.27
C GLY A 492 30.30 -2.08 -33.85
N ALA A 493 30.91 -1.81 -32.69
CA ALA A 493 31.98 -2.61 -32.10
C ALA A 493 31.50 -3.64 -31.06
N GLU A 494 30.22 -3.62 -30.72
CA GLU A 494 29.58 -4.50 -29.74
C GLU A 494 28.49 -5.35 -30.40
N GLU A 495 28.13 -6.48 -29.81
CA GLU A 495 27.06 -7.34 -30.31
C GLU A 495 25.71 -6.62 -30.25
N LEU A 496 24.98 -6.63 -31.36
CA LEU A 496 23.61 -6.12 -31.45
C LEU A 496 22.66 -7.27 -31.12
N SER A 497 21.75 -7.10 -30.17
CA SER A 497 20.74 -8.11 -29.82
C SER A 497 19.35 -7.49 -29.69
N TRP A 498 18.32 -8.25 -30.10
CA TRP A 498 16.93 -7.81 -30.07
C TRP A 498 15.96 -8.99 -29.94
N LEU A 499 14.76 -8.71 -29.46
CA LEU A 499 13.62 -9.63 -29.50
C LEU A 499 12.77 -9.34 -30.73
N VAL A 500 12.39 -10.38 -31.47
CA VAL A 500 11.38 -10.31 -32.53
C VAL A 500 10.10 -10.92 -32.00
N VAL A 501 9.01 -10.16 -32.05
CA VAL A 501 7.65 -10.63 -31.79
C VAL A 501 6.89 -10.60 -33.10
N GLU A 502 6.43 -11.77 -33.55
CA GLU A 502 5.58 -11.89 -34.74
C GLU A 502 4.11 -11.97 -34.34
N VAL A 503 3.28 -11.13 -34.95
CA VAL A 503 1.84 -11.08 -34.69
C VAL A 503 1.10 -11.28 -36.02
N PRO A 504 0.07 -12.14 -36.10
CA PRO A 504 -0.78 -12.21 -37.29
C PRO A 504 -1.39 -10.83 -37.58
N GLY A 505 -1.19 -10.29 -38.78
CA GLY A 505 -1.77 -9.03 -39.19
C GLY A 505 -3.31 -9.12 -39.26
N PRO A 506 -4.04 -7.99 -39.15
CA PRO A 506 -5.49 -7.99 -39.18
C PRO A 506 -6.00 -8.64 -40.47
N SER A 507 -6.84 -9.67 -40.31
CA SER A 507 -7.50 -10.37 -41.42
C SER A 507 -8.47 -9.41 -42.13
N GLY A 508 -8.00 -8.71 -43.17
CA GLY A 508 -8.85 -7.80 -43.94
C GLY A 508 -8.17 -6.79 -44.88
N SER A 509 -6.92 -6.97 -45.31
CA SER A 509 -6.30 -6.10 -46.33
C SER A 509 -6.38 -6.74 -47.74
N PRO A 510 -6.82 -6.03 -48.79
CA PRO A 510 -7.07 -6.58 -50.11
C PRO A 510 -5.77 -6.84 -50.87
N ALA A 511 -5.09 -7.93 -50.54
CA ALA A 511 -3.98 -8.46 -51.32
C ALA A 511 -4.18 -9.92 -51.75
N GLN A 512 -5.32 -10.54 -51.40
CA GLN A 512 -5.61 -11.93 -51.76
C GLN A 512 -6.44 -12.13 -53.05
N ASP A 513 -6.89 -11.05 -53.72
CA ASP A 513 -7.75 -11.15 -54.91
C ASP A 513 -7.13 -10.62 -56.22
N ALA A 514 -5.80 -10.68 -56.37
CA ALA A 514 -5.11 -10.27 -57.61
C ALA A 514 -4.45 -11.44 -58.37
N ALA A 515 -4.97 -12.66 -58.23
CA ALA A 515 -4.48 -13.85 -58.93
C ALA A 515 -5.60 -14.65 -59.62
N ALA A 516 -6.48 -13.97 -60.35
CA ALA A 516 -7.33 -14.63 -61.36
C ALA A 516 -7.82 -13.60 -62.37
N LEU A 517 -7.04 -13.37 -63.44
CA LEU A 517 -7.54 -12.98 -64.77
C LEU A 517 -6.37 -13.05 -65.75
N ALA A 518 -6.22 -14.22 -66.38
CA ALA A 518 -5.36 -14.42 -67.55
C ALA A 518 -6.04 -13.84 -68.81
N PRO A 519 -5.28 -13.47 -69.86
CA PRO A 519 -5.79 -12.77 -71.03
C PRO A 519 -6.33 -13.75 -72.10
N GLY A 520 -7.43 -13.40 -72.76
CA GLY A 520 -7.96 -14.17 -73.89
C GLY A 520 -9.11 -13.46 -74.61
N ALA A 521 -8.88 -13.14 -75.89
CA ALA A 521 -9.75 -12.44 -76.82
C ALA A 521 -11.14 -13.09 -77.06
N VAL A 522 -12.09 -12.31 -77.58
CA VAL A 522 -12.77 -12.51 -78.89
C VAL A 522 -13.86 -11.43 -79.10
N ALA A 523 -13.85 -10.87 -80.32
CA ALA A 523 -14.83 -10.03 -81.03
C ALA A 523 -14.98 -8.56 -80.61
#